data_AF-A0A383DEH0-F1
#
_entry.id   AF-A0A383DEH0-F1
#
_cell.length_a   1.000
_cell.length_b   1.000
_cell.length_c   1.000
_cell.angle_alpha   90.00
_cell.angle_beta   90.00
_cell.angle_gamma   90.00
#
_symmetry.space_group_name_H-M   'P 1'
#
loop_
_entity.id
_entity.type
_entity.pdbx_description
1 polymer ?
#
loop_
_entity_poly.entity_id
_entity_poly.type
_entity_poly.pdbx_seq_one_letter_code
_entity_poly.pdbx_strand_id
1 'polypeptide(L)'
;MEILNNPFHTLGVNIRDNKSTIVDISEEKGLVDDEMIVEKALSILINPKKRISAEIGWLPGLGPKKADTAIEELKNSPSSIFNMKSAPPLSMANLLVDAFNKEITN
;
A
#
# COMPACT_ATOMS: atom_id res chain seq x y z
N MET A 1 10.71 -0.72 1.69
CA MET A 1 9.73 0.12 0.99
C MET A 1 8.54 0.14 1.90
N GLU A 2 8.23 1.29 2.50
CA GLU A 2 7.22 1.37 3.56
C GLU A 2 5.82 1.17 2.96
N ILE A 3 5.33 -0.07 3.01
CA ILE A 3 4.00 -0.45 2.50
C ILE A 3 2.94 0.40 3.18
N LEU A 4 3.12 0.70 4.47
CA LEU A 4 2.20 1.54 5.24
C LEU A 4 2.18 3.01 4.80
N ASN A 5 3.22 3.48 4.10
CA ASN A 5 3.29 4.84 3.57
C ASN A 5 3.00 4.88 2.06
N ASN A 6 2.61 3.74 1.48
CA ASN A 6 2.24 3.69 0.07
C ASN A 6 0.91 4.43 -0.15
N PRO A 7 0.79 5.27 -1.20
CA PRO A 7 -0.44 6.01 -1.49
C PRO A 7 -1.71 5.14 -1.60
N PHE A 8 -1.59 3.88 -2.05
CA PHE A 8 -2.71 2.95 -2.07
C PHE A 8 -3.19 2.59 -0.65
N HIS A 9 -2.28 2.42 0.30
CA HIS A 9 -2.63 2.26 1.72
C HIS A 9 -3.24 3.53 2.29
N THR A 10 -2.57 4.66 2.04
CA THR A 10 -2.98 5.97 2.56
C THR A 10 -4.40 6.32 2.15
N LEU A 11 -4.75 6.16 0.87
CA LEU A 11 -6.11 6.46 0.41
C LEU A 11 -7.10 5.29 0.57
N GLY A 12 -6.62 4.07 0.78
CA GLY A 12 -7.49 2.88 0.85
C GLY A 12 -8.06 2.49 -0.52
N VAL A 13 -7.34 2.81 -1.59
CA VAL A 13 -7.74 2.56 -2.98
C VAL A 13 -6.98 1.36 -3.56
N ASN A 14 -7.54 0.76 -4.61
CA ASN A 14 -6.96 -0.38 -5.31
C ASN A 14 -6.15 0.04 -6.55
N ILE A 15 -5.18 -0.79 -6.95
CA ILE A 15 -4.44 -0.63 -8.22
C ILE A 15 -5.39 -0.59 -9.45
N ARG A 16 -6.58 -1.18 -9.35
CA ARG A 16 -7.57 -1.18 -10.44
C ARG A 16 -8.43 0.08 -10.50
N ASP A 17 -8.38 0.94 -9.48
CA ASP A 17 -9.21 2.14 -9.45
C ASP A 17 -8.74 3.15 -10.49
N ASN A 18 -9.73 3.80 -11.12
CA ASN A 18 -9.48 4.83 -12.12
C ASN A 18 -9.34 6.20 -11.43
N LYS A 19 -8.91 7.20 -12.21
CA LYS A 19 -8.66 8.54 -11.70
C LYS A 19 -9.88 9.16 -11.00
N SER A 20 -11.08 8.99 -11.55
CA SER A 20 -12.29 9.56 -10.97
C SER A 20 -12.55 8.98 -9.60
N THR A 21 -12.56 7.64 -9.49
CA THR A 21 -12.78 6.94 -8.23
C THR A 21 -11.77 7.32 -7.16
N ILE A 22 -10.49 7.49 -7.54
CA ILE A 22 -9.44 7.89 -6.59
C ILE A 22 -9.65 9.32 -6.09
N VAL A 23 -10.10 10.24 -6.96
CA VAL A 23 -10.42 11.63 -6.57
C VAL A 23 -11.58 11.63 -5.59
N ASP A 24 -12.69 10.94 -5.91
CA ASP A 24 -13.88 10.89 -5.06
C ASP A 24 -13.53 10.37 -3.65
N ILE A 25 -12.79 9.25 -3.57
CA ILE A 25 -12.35 8.67 -2.29
C ILE A 25 -11.41 9.63 -1.53
N SER A 26 -10.54 10.34 -2.24
CA SER A 26 -9.62 11.28 -1.59
C SER A 26 -10.34 12.50 -1.01
N GLU A 27 -11.38 13.00 -1.68
CA GLU A 27 -12.19 14.12 -1.20
C GLU A 27 -12.91 13.73 0.09
N GLU A 28 -13.52 12.53 0.11
CA GLU A 28 -14.16 11.99 1.33
C GLU A 28 -13.14 11.82 2.47
N LYS A 29 -11.96 11.29 2.16
CA LYS A 29 -10.93 10.98 3.15
C LYS A 29 -10.25 12.22 3.73
N GLY A 30 -10.08 13.27 2.93
CA GLY A 30 -9.54 14.56 3.36
C GLY A 30 -10.40 15.29 4.40
N LEU A 31 -11.66 14.90 4.59
CA LEU A 31 -12.53 15.44 5.63
C LEU A 31 -12.22 14.89 7.03
N VAL A 32 -11.55 13.73 7.10
CA VAL A 32 -11.33 12.97 8.35
C VAL A 32 -9.84 12.85 8.67
N ASP A 33 -9.02 12.61 7.66
CA ASP A 33 -7.58 12.40 7.78
C ASP A 33 -6.79 13.72 7.55
N ASP A 34 -5.47 13.67 7.72
CA ASP A 34 -4.58 14.80 7.43
C ASP A 34 -4.61 15.15 5.93
N GLU A 35 -5.17 16.32 5.63
CA GLU A 35 -5.35 16.86 4.27
C GLU A 35 -4.03 16.86 3.48
N MET A 36 -2.90 17.22 4.10
CA MET A 36 -1.60 17.27 3.42
C MET A 36 -1.14 15.87 2.98
N ILE A 37 -1.42 14.85 3.80
CA ILE A 37 -1.09 13.46 3.50
C ILE A 37 -1.98 12.94 2.36
N VAL A 38 -3.28 13.24 2.43
CA VAL A 38 -4.28 12.84 1.42
C VAL A 38 -3.96 13.49 0.06
N GLU A 39 -3.74 14.81 0.01
CA GLU A 39 -3.40 15.53 -1.21
C GLU A 39 -2.11 15.01 -1.85
N LYS A 40 -1.09 14.73 -1.02
CA LYS A 40 0.18 14.17 -1.49
C LYS A 40 -0.05 12.79 -2.13
N ALA A 41 -0.79 11.91 -1.48
CA ALA A 41 -1.11 10.59 -2.02
C ALA A 41 -1.92 10.68 -3.31
N LEU A 42 -2.93 11.56 -3.36
CA LEU A 42 -3.71 11.83 -4.56
C LEU A 42 -2.83 12.29 -5.72
N SER A 43 -1.96 13.26 -5.49
CA SER A 43 -1.05 13.82 -6.51
C SER A 43 -0.12 12.78 -7.13
N ILE A 44 0.21 11.71 -6.39
CA ILE A 44 0.98 10.57 -6.86
C ILE A 44 0.11 9.67 -7.73
N LEU A 45 -1.09 9.31 -7.27
CA LEU A 45 -1.94 8.33 -7.95
C LEU A 45 -2.61 8.87 -9.22
N ILE A 46 -2.90 10.17 -9.32
CA ILE A 46 -3.49 10.76 -10.54
C ILE A 46 -2.47 11.01 -11.66
N ASN A 47 -1.18 10.97 -11.35
CA ASN A 47 -0.11 11.15 -12.32
C ASN A 47 0.39 9.78 -12.80
N PRO A 48 0.20 9.41 -14.08
CA PRO A 48 0.56 8.06 -14.56
C PRO A 48 2.01 7.67 -14.29
N LYS A 49 2.96 8.61 -14.43
CA LYS A 49 4.39 8.35 -14.21
C LYS A 49 4.69 8.06 -12.73
N LYS A 50 4.07 8.81 -11.81
CA LYS A 50 4.27 8.62 -10.37
C LYS A 50 3.50 7.40 -9.85
N ARG A 51 2.31 7.13 -10.40
CA ARG A 51 1.47 5.98 -10.07
C ARG A 51 2.20 4.66 -10.29
N ILE A 52 2.92 4.51 -11.40
CA ILE A 52 3.69 3.28 -11.68
C ILE A 52 4.67 2.96 -10.54
N SER A 53 5.40 3.96 -10.03
CA SER A 53 6.30 3.75 -8.89
C SER A 53 5.56 3.31 -7.63
N ALA A 54 4.37 3.87 -7.38
CA ALA A 54 3.51 3.47 -6.25
C ALA A 54 3.00 2.03 -6.42
N GLU A 55 2.63 1.61 -7.63
CA GLU A 55 2.17 0.25 -7.93
C GLU A 55 3.29 -0.79 -7.75
N ILE A 56 4.50 -0.47 -8.22
CA ILE A 56 5.68 -1.34 -8.05
C ILE A 56 5.99 -1.54 -6.57
N GLY A 57 5.87 -0.49 -5.76
CA GLY A 57 6.09 -0.53 -4.31
C GLY A 57 4.90 -0.98 -3.47
N TRP A 58 3.83 -1.49 -4.11
CA TRP A 58 2.62 -1.97 -3.42
C TRP A 58 2.58 -3.50 -3.39
N LEU A 59 1.39 -4.09 -3.53
CA LEU A 59 1.13 -5.52 -3.55
C LEU A 59 0.51 -5.94 -4.90
N PRO A 60 1.21 -5.74 -6.03
CA PRO A 60 0.69 -6.03 -7.34
C PRO A 60 0.40 -7.52 -7.53
N GLY A 61 -0.78 -7.81 -8.08
CA GLY A 61 -1.29 -9.17 -8.29
C GLY A 61 -1.92 -9.81 -7.04
N LEU A 62 -1.86 -9.15 -5.88
CA LEU A 62 -2.56 -9.57 -4.68
C LEU A 62 -3.97 -8.97 -4.68
N GLY A 63 -4.99 -9.79 -4.44
CA GLY A 63 -6.37 -9.29 -4.33
C GLY A 63 -6.54 -8.43 -3.08
N PRO A 64 -7.44 -7.42 -3.07
CA PRO A 64 -7.57 -6.47 -1.96
C PRO A 64 -7.68 -7.12 -0.58
N LYS A 65 -8.58 -8.10 -0.41
CA LYS A 65 -8.70 -8.86 0.86
C LYS A 65 -7.39 -9.49 1.34
N LYS A 66 -6.59 -10.04 0.42
CA LYS A 66 -5.30 -10.65 0.76
C LYS A 66 -4.23 -9.60 1.06
N ALA A 67 -4.29 -8.44 0.39
CA ALA A 67 -3.43 -7.30 0.70
C ALA A 67 -3.71 -6.78 2.11
N ASP A 68 -4.98 -6.64 2.48
CA ASP A 68 -5.37 -6.21 3.84
C ASP A 68 -4.86 -7.18 4.89
N THR A 69 -5.08 -8.49 4.72
CA THR A 69 -4.55 -9.52 5.63
C THR A 69 -3.02 -9.47 5.73
N ALA A 70 -2.31 -9.32 4.60
CA ALA A 70 -0.85 -9.23 4.61
C ALA A 70 -0.34 -7.97 5.34
N ILE A 71 -1.07 -6.86 5.24
CA ILE A 71 -0.76 -5.61 5.95
C ILE A 71 -1.01 -5.76 7.45
N GLU A 72 -2.10 -6.43 7.85
CA GLU A 72 -2.39 -6.73 9.25
C GLU A 72 -1.33 -7.65 9.86
N GLU A 73 -0.95 -8.71 9.15
CA GLU A 73 0.16 -9.60 9.55
C GLU A 73 1.47 -8.82 9.70
N LEU A 74 1.81 -7.96 8.73
CA LEU A 74 3.00 -7.11 8.78
C LEU A 74 2.97 -6.10 9.95
N LYS A 75 1.79 -5.70 10.45
CA LYS A 75 1.66 -4.82 11.61
C LYS A 75 1.80 -5.58 12.92
N ASN A 76 1.16 -6.75 13.03
CA ASN A 76 1.05 -7.50 14.29
C ASN A 76 2.23 -8.44 14.54
N SER A 77 2.70 -9.12 13.49
CA SER A 77 3.72 -10.16 13.56
C SER A 77 4.57 -10.15 12.27
N PRO A 78 5.51 -9.21 12.10
CA PRO A 78 6.32 -9.12 10.88
C PRO A 78 6.99 -10.46 10.50
N SER A 79 7.39 -11.25 11.48
CA SER A 79 7.98 -12.58 11.31
C SER A 79 7.05 -13.63 10.64
N SER A 80 5.72 -13.45 10.65
CA SER A 80 4.81 -14.35 9.94
C SER A 80 4.97 -14.26 8.42
N ILE A 81 5.37 -13.08 7.91
CA ILE A 81 5.55 -12.80 6.49
C ILE A 81 6.62 -13.73 5.89
N PHE A 82 7.67 -14.09 6.64
CA PHE A 82 8.71 -15.02 6.15
C PHE A 82 8.17 -16.43 5.83
N ASN A 83 7.03 -16.80 6.40
CA ASN A 83 6.39 -18.10 6.19
C ASN A 83 5.26 -18.06 5.13
N MET A 84 4.97 -16.89 4.56
CA MET A 84 3.89 -16.72 3.59
C MET A 84 4.28 -17.38 2.24
N LYS A 85 3.55 -18.43 1.84
CA LYS A 85 3.86 -19.20 0.61
C LYS A 85 3.12 -18.73 -0.65
N SER A 86 2.15 -17.82 -0.55
CA SER A 86 1.14 -17.61 -1.60
C SER A 86 1.01 -16.19 -2.14
N ALA A 87 2.06 -15.38 -2.09
CA ALA A 87 2.06 -14.04 -2.69
C ALA A 87 2.79 -14.03 -4.05
N PRO A 88 2.38 -13.18 -5.02
CA PRO A 88 3.16 -12.92 -6.22
C PRO A 88 4.59 -12.45 -5.87
N PRO A 89 5.62 -12.80 -6.67
CA PRO A 89 7.02 -12.55 -6.30
C PRO A 89 7.34 -11.09 -5.95
N LEU A 90 6.81 -10.12 -6.69
CA LEU A 90 7.06 -8.69 -6.42
C LEU A 90 6.37 -8.23 -5.12
N SER A 91 5.11 -8.65 -4.90
CA SER A 91 4.39 -8.39 -3.63
C SER A 91 5.16 -8.99 -2.46
N MET A 92 5.64 -10.22 -2.61
CA MET A 92 6.42 -10.92 -1.59
C MET A 92 7.72 -10.19 -1.29
N ALA A 93 8.45 -9.72 -2.32
CA ALA A 93 9.68 -8.95 -2.13
C ALA A 93 9.42 -7.67 -1.33
N ASN A 94 8.37 -6.92 -1.65
CA ASN A 94 8.01 -5.70 -0.92
C ASN A 94 7.66 -6.01 0.54
N LEU A 95 6.84 -7.03 0.79
CA LEU A 95 6.46 -7.47 2.13
C LEU A 95 7.68 -7.90 2.96
N LEU A 96 8.58 -8.69 2.38
CA LEU A 96 9.78 -9.18 3.06
C LEU A 96 10.73 -8.05 3.44
N VAL A 97 10.95 -7.07 2.56
CA VAL A 97 11.80 -5.92 2.88
C VAL A 97 11.24 -5.15 4.07
N ASP A 98 9.92 -4.91 4.09
CA ASP A 98 9.29 -4.17 5.18
C ASP A 98 9.25 -4.98 6.48
N ALA A 99 8.98 -6.29 6.40
CA ALA A 99 9.04 -7.19 7.55
C ALA A 99 10.44 -7.23 8.18
N PHE A 100 11.47 -7.35 7.34
CA PHE A 100 12.87 -7.36 7.77
C PHE A 100 13.28 -6.04 8.43
N ASN A 101 12.90 -4.91 7.84
CA ASN A 101 13.19 -3.58 8.43
C ASN A 101 12.54 -3.42 9.81
N LYS A 102 11.30 -3.91 9.98
CA LYS A 102 10.60 -3.85 11.27
C LYS A 102 11.24 -4.75 12.33
N GLU A 103 11.69 -5.93 11.97
CA GLU A 103 12.39 -6.85 12.89
C GLU A 103 13.76 -6.31 13.33
N ILE A 104 14.46 -5.53 12.49
CA ILE A 104 15.75 -4.92 12.85
C ILE A 104 15.59 -3.68 13.75
N THR A 105 14.46 -2.97 13.60
CA THR A 105 14.22 -1.70 14.31
C THR A 105 13.53 -1.89 15.66
N ASN A 106 12.96 -3.08 15.92
CA ASN A 106 12.42 -3.50 17.22
C ASN A 106 13.51 -4.07 18.13
#